data_AF-A0A7C7YP22-F1
#
_entry.id   AF-A0A7C7YP22-F1
#
_cell.length_a   1.000
_cell.length_b   1.000
_cell.length_c   1.000
_cell.angle_alpha   90.00
_cell.angle_beta   90.00
_cell.angle_gamma   90.00
#
_symmetry.space_group_name_H-M   'P 1'
#
loop_
_entity.id
_entity.type
_entity.pdbx_description
1 polymer ?
#
loop_
_entity_poly.entity_id
_entity_poly.type
_entity_poly.pdbx_seq_one_letter_code
_entity_poly.pdbx_strand_id
1 'polypeptide(L)'
;GEYIDPDTEEQYLNEADIDSFEGWSYYPEIVETVNQNQDAPGGVGNFQANDKADSTDREDEPLTGIPGWGDSTDGIVSEYIALLELEPGAYKLGVNSDDGFSATIGANFGDLLAQQLGLFDGGRGASSTDFEIIVQESGLYPYRVLWWEGGGGANIEIYSYVNGKKTLINDPEVDGSIKAYAIAGAVVDESTAVRVTTGRAKVLSVSPAPGDTMVKSSEIAVVIANVSKSGDIVTISYSPDSFPVGAHTASISFEESNGITRSTEWSFGVPGVYVRSGDVPAEPMGLLSIREYHGIGGGALAALFSNAKFPDAADVSTFATYFEWPNSGDIEVPPAANIRDNYGWSMMGYLYPPETGEYIFALATDDNSQLWLSTDESPANAKLIASQGGWQPVRDYRAETTSAEIFLEAGSVYFIELVIKEGGGGDNAAVAWSLPEDGPSDPEPGALPISGDYLSPYFSVLDGEPSPILTSSGPSGAAVADTASISATFKNRGVAFTGVSVEVNGVA
;
A
#
# COMPACT_ATOMS: atom_id res chain seq x y z
N GLY A 1 9.28 -15.64 -2.64
CA GLY A 1 9.40 -14.52 -1.70
C GLY A 1 10.49 -13.67 -2.26
N GLU A 2 10.21 -12.40 -2.52
CA GLU A 2 11.22 -11.42 -2.97
C GLU A 2 11.12 -10.19 -2.06
N TYR A 3 10.75 -10.39 -0.80
CA TYR A 3 10.84 -9.32 0.19
C TYR A 3 12.32 -9.11 0.51
N ILE A 4 12.76 -7.88 0.32
CA ILE A 4 14.10 -7.44 0.64
C ILE A 4 14.10 -7.01 2.10
N ASP A 5 15.04 -7.53 2.86
CA ASP A 5 15.35 -7.07 4.20
C ASP A 5 15.90 -5.63 4.08
N PRO A 6 15.18 -4.63 4.62
CA PRO A 6 15.59 -3.24 4.48
C PRO A 6 16.91 -2.92 5.19
N ASP A 7 17.34 -3.75 6.14
CA ASP A 7 18.59 -3.54 6.88
C ASP A 7 19.81 -4.12 6.13
N THR A 8 19.62 -5.19 5.36
CA THR A 8 20.70 -5.90 4.65
C THR A 8 20.69 -5.70 3.14
N GLU A 9 19.58 -5.20 2.58
CA GLU A 9 19.30 -5.13 1.14
C GLU A 9 19.32 -6.50 0.43
N GLU A 10 19.33 -7.60 1.19
CA GLU A 10 19.26 -8.96 0.67
C GLU A 10 17.84 -9.53 0.79
N GLN A 11 17.53 -10.59 0.05
CA GLN A 11 16.24 -11.26 0.19
C GLN A 11 16.16 -11.96 1.55
N TYR A 12 15.02 -11.83 2.24
CA TYR A 12 14.75 -12.68 3.40
C TYR A 12 14.85 -14.16 2.98
N LEU A 13 15.65 -14.92 3.74
CA LEU A 13 15.75 -16.36 3.57
C LEU A 13 14.51 -17.04 4.13
N ASN A 14 14.16 -18.20 3.57
CA ASN A 14 13.10 -19.03 4.12
C ASN A 14 13.68 -19.87 5.28
N GLU A 15 13.59 -19.37 6.51
CA GLU A 15 14.16 -20.03 7.69
C GLU A 15 13.51 -21.37 8.05
N ALA A 16 12.33 -21.67 7.49
CA ALA A 16 11.69 -22.98 7.62
C ALA A 16 12.30 -24.04 6.68
N ASP A 17 13.09 -23.63 5.68
CA ASP A 17 13.83 -24.52 4.79
C ASP A 17 15.31 -24.58 5.20
N ILE A 18 15.76 -25.77 5.58
CA ILE A 18 17.12 -26.03 6.04
C ILE A 18 18.20 -25.74 4.98
N ASP A 19 17.83 -25.75 3.70
CA ASP A 19 18.75 -25.53 2.57
C ASP A 19 18.67 -24.11 2.00
N SER A 20 17.94 -23.18 2.62
CA SER A 20 17.68 -21.85 2.05
C SER A 20 18.91 -20.94 1.95
N PHE A 21 20.06 -21.32 2.50
CA PHE A 21 21.34 -20.60 2.34
C PHE A 21 21.87 -20.57 0.89
N GLU A 22 21.37 -21.43 0.00
CA GLU A 22 21.78 -21.46 -1.41
C GLU A 22 20.89 -20.60 -2.32
N GLY A 23 19.79 -20.06 -1.78
CA GLY A 23 18.83 -19.22 -2.48
C GLY A 23 17.40 -19.47 -2.00
N TRP A 24 16.46 -18.63 -2.45
CA TRP A 24 15.08 -18.72 -2.00
C TRP A 24 14.35 -19.97 -2.53
N SER A 25 13.78 -20.76 -1.62
CA SER A 25 13.11 -22.04 -1.91
C SER A 25 11.88 -22.28 -1.02
N TYR A 26 11.05 -23.23 -1.44
CA TYR A 26 9.97 -23.84 -0.66
C TYR A 26 10.42 -25.23 -0.18
N TYR A 27 9.90 -25.68 0.96
CA TYR A 27 9.99 -27.07 1.42
C TYR A 27 8.58 -27.68 1.57
N PRO A 28 7.99 -28.23 0.49
CA PRO A 28 6.63 -28.75 0.53
C PRO A 28 6.60 -30.15 1.17
N GLU A 29 5.65 -30.40 2.06
CA GLU A 29 5.39 -31.71 2.66
C GLU A 29 3.94 -32.12 2.42
N ILE A 30 3.67 -33.43 2.39
CA ILE A 30 2.30 -33.94 2.34
C ILE A 30 1.83 -34.26 3.75
N VAL A 31 0.81 -33.53 4.21
CA VAL A 31 0.07 -33.85 5.43
C VAL A 31 -1.26 -34.54 5.09
N GLU A 32 -1.65 -35.55 5.87
CA GLU A 32 -2.91 -36.28 5.63
C GLU A 32 -4.12 -35.41 5.97
N THR A 33 -4.04 -34.71 7.10
CA THR A 33 -5.00 -33.70 7.55
C THR A 33 -4.24 -32.51 8.12
N VAL A 34 -4.84 -31.32 8.09
CA VAL A 34 -4.22 -30.13 8.71
C VAL A 34 -4.77 -30.00 10.13
N ASN A 35 -4.00 -30.50 11.09
CA ASN A 35 -4.22 -30.36 12.53
C ASN A 35 -2.86 -30.13 13.21
N GLN A 36 -2.31 -28.92 13.10
CA GLN A 36 -0.92 -28.65 13.48
C GLN A 36 -0.78 -27.61 14.59
N ASN A 37 0.22 -27.81 15.44
CA ASN A 37 0.56 -26.95 16.57
C ASN A 37 2.08 -26.90 16.79
N GLN A 38 2.61 -25.75 17.20
CA GLN A 38 4.02 -25.63 17.60
C GLN A 38 4.39 -26.49 18.82
N ASP A 39 3.45 -26.69 19.75
CA ASP A 39 3.65 -27.46 20.98
C ASP A 39 3.20 -28.92 20.84
N ALA A 40 2.99 -29.40 19.61
CA ALA A 40 2.59 -30.77 19.33
C ALA A 40 3.52 -31.80 20.01
N PRO A 41 2.98 -32.89 20.59
CA PRO A 41 1.59 -33.35 20.49
C PRO A 41 0.63 -32.69 21.51
N GLY A 42 1.04 -31.59 22.18
CA GLY A 42 0.14 -30.80 23.00
C GLY A 42 -1.06 -30.31 22.17
N GLY A 43 -2.28 -30.61 22.60
CA GLY A 43 -3.49 -30.28 21.85
C GLY A 43 -3.92 -28.82 22.00
N VAL A 44 -4.26 -28.17 20.90
CA VAL A 44 -4.89 -26.84 20.84
C VAL A 44 -6.03 -26.85 19.82
N GLY A 45 -6.94 -25.88 19.89
CA GLY A 45 -8.04 -25.79 18.92
C GLY A 45 -9.22 -26.76 19.15
N ASN A 46 -9.86 -27.20 18.06
CA ASN A 46 -11.07 -28.03 18.06
C ASN A 46 -10.78 -29.54 18.02
N PHE A 47 -9.64 -29.96 17.48
CA PHE A 47 -9.29 -31.36 17.26
C PHE A 47 -8.07 -31.66 18.13
N GLN A 48 -8.24 -32.49 19.16
CA GLN A 48 -7.19 -32.79 20.14
C GLN A 48 -7.38 -34.21 20.65
N ALA A 49 -6.27 -34.87 21.00
CA ALA A 49 -6.32 -36.16 21.71
C ALA A 49 -7.12 -36.00 23.01
N ASN A 50 -8.29 -36.63 23.07
CA ASN A 50 -9.28 -36.38 24.12
C ASN A 50 -10.08 -37.62 24.57
N ASP A 51 -9.77 -38.80 24.03
CA ASP A 51 -10.36 -40.10 24.37
C ASP A 51 -11.89 -40.19 24.15
N LYS A 52 -12.49 -39.28 23.38
CA LYS A 52 -13.94 -39.31 23.09
C LYS A 52 -14.30 -40.25 21.94
N ALA A 53 -13.31 -40.68 21.15
CA ALA A 53 -13.50 -41.50 19.95
C ALA A 53 -14.57 -40.91 18.99
N ASP A 54 -14.60 -39.58 18.86
CA ASP A 54 -15.42 -38.86 17.89
C ASP A 54 -14.55 -38.11 16.87
N SER A 55 -15.16 -37.31 16.00
CA SER A 55 -14.42 -36.58 14.95
C SER A 55 -13.48 -35.50 15.47
N THR A 56 -13.48 -35.21 16.78
CA THR A 56 -12.59 -34.23 17.42
C THR A 56 -11.40 -34.87 18.14
N ASP A 57 -11.37 -36.20 18.24
CA ASP A 57 -10.30 -36.95 18.91
C ASP A 57 -9.15 -37.20 17.92
N ARG A 58 -8.32 -36.20 17.69
CA ARG A 58 -7.17 -36.22 16.76
C ARG A 58 -5.96 -35.63 17.47
N GLU A 59 -4.83 -36.31 17.44
CA GLU A 59 -3.58 -35.74 18.00
C GLU A 59 -3.08 -34.61 17.08
N ASP A 60 -2.51 -33.57 17.67
CA ASP A 60 -1.91 -32.47 16.91
C ASP A 60 -0.54 -32.90 16.37
N GLU A 61 -0.28 -32.54 15.12
CA GLU A 61 1.00 -32.75 14.45
C GLU A 61 1.90 -31.51 14.58
N PRO A 62 3.23 -31.66 14.54
CA PRO A 62 4.12 -30.51 14.52
C PRO A 62 3.92 -29.68 13.26
N LEU A 63 4.12 -28.37 13.36
CA LEU A 63 4.23 -27.48 12.21
C LEU A 63 5.48 -27.84 11.39
N THR A 64 5.33 -28.06 10.09
CA THR A 64 6.44 -28.39 9.19
C THR A 64 7.49 -27.27 9.21
N GLY A 65 8.75 -27.64 9.47
CA GLY A 65 9.89 -26.72 9.48
C GLY A 65 9.97 -25.79 10.71
N ILE A 66 9.13 -26.00 11.73
CA ILE A 66 9.09 -25.19 12.95
C ILE A 66 9.43 -26.06 14.18
N PRO A 67 10.28 -25.60 15.12
CA PRO A 67 10.95 -24.30 15.15
C PRO A 67 11.92 -24.11 13.99
N GLY A 68 11.97 -22.87 13.48
CA GLY A 68 12.86 -22.46 12.39
C GLY A 68 14.29 -22.22 12.89
N TRP A 69 15.06 -21.47 12.12
CA TRP A 69 16.42 -21.10 12.53
C TRP A 69 16.44 -20.32 13.86
N GLY A 70 17.50 -20.54 14.65
CA GLY A 70 17.63 -19.92 15.96
C GLY A 70 16.61 -20.39 17.00
N ASP A 71 15.94 -21.51 16.75
CA ASP A 71 14.85 -22.06 17.56
C ASP A 71 13.61 -21.14 17.63
N SER A 72 13.38 -20.30 16.60
CA SER A 72 12.22 -19.41 16.54
C SER A 72 10.92 -20.16 16.27
N THR A 73 9.87 -19.78 16.99
CA THR A 73 8.48 -20.23 16.80
C THR A 73 7.54 -19.09 16.45
N ASP A 74 8.07 -17.89 16.26
CA ASP A 74 7.30 -16.69 15.95
C ASP A 74 7.58 -16.25 14.50
N GLY A 75 6.62 -15.54 13.89
CA GLY A 75 6.77 -14.97 12.54
C GLY A 75 6.61 -16.01 11.44
N ILE A 76 5.74 -16.99 11.65
CA ILE A 76 5.58 -18.14 10.76
C ILE A 76 4.59 -17.84 9.63
N VAL A 77 4.87 -18.36 8.44
CA VAL A 77 3.88 -18.41 7.34
C VAL A 77 3.88 -19.81 6.73
N SER A 78 2.71 -20.42 6.58
CA SER A 78 2.56 -21.70 5.87
C SER A 78 1.44 -21.66 4.84
N GLU A 79 1.61 -22.46 3.79
CA GLU A 79 0.66 -22.59 2.70
C GLU A 79 0.17 -24.02 2.58
N TYR A 80 -1.16 -24.19 2.69
CA TYR A 80 -1.84 -25.46 2.52
C TYR A 80 -2.61 -25.42 1.21
N ILE A 81 -2.40 -26.42 0.34
CA ILE A 81 -3.00 -26.48 -0.99
C ILE A 81 -3.45 -27.89 -1.31
N ALA A 82 -4.66 -28.01 -1.87
CA ALA A 82 -5.18 -29.28 -2.34
C ALA A 82 -6.25 -29.09 -3.40
N LEU A 83 -6.50 -30.13 -4.19
CA LEU A 83 -7.72 -30.26 -4.97
C LEU A 83 -8.80 -30.90 -4.08
N LEU A 84 -9.83 -30.14 -3.71
CA LEU A 84 -10.98 -30.68 -2.99
C LEU A 84 -11.97 -31.29 -3.98
N GLU A 85 -12.40 -32.53 -3.73
CA GLU A 85 -13.51 -33.14 -4.46
C GLU A 85 -14.83 -32.69 -3.87
N LEU A 86 -15.58 -31.92 -4.64
CA LEU A 86 -16.85 -31.33 -4.23
C LEU A 86 -17.95 -31.68 -5.23
N GLU A 87 -19.15 -31.92 -4.71
CA GLU A 87 -20.37 -32.18 -5.47
C GLU A 87 -21.30 -30.95 -5.40
N PRO A 88 -22.31 -30.82 -6.28
CA PRO A 88 -23.25 -29.73 -6.18
C PRO A 88 -23.96 -29.70 -4.82
N GLY A 89 -23.89 -28.58 -4.10
CA GLY A 89 -24.42 -28.48 -2.76
C GLY A 89 -23.91 -27.28 -1.95
N ALA A 90 -24.50 -27.08 -0.77
CA ALA A 90 -24.02 -26.12 0.20
C ALA A 90 -23.05 -26.82 1.17
N TYR A 91 -21.88 -26.22 1.37
CA TYR A 91 -20.87 -26.70 2.30
C TYR A 91 -20.57 -25.64 3.34
N LYS A 92 -20.31 -26.08 4.56
CA LYS A 92 -19.74 -25.25 5.61
C LYS A 92 -18.31 -25.73 5.86
N LEU A 93 -17.36 -24.80 5.78
CA LEU A 93 -15.95 -25.01 6.02
C LEU A 93 -15.50 -24.11 7.17
N GLY A 94 -14.32 -24.35 7.70
CA GLY A 94 -13.71 -23.43 8.64
C GLY A 94 -12.20 -23.64 8.79
N VAL A 95 -11.57 -22.59 9.30
CA VAL A 95 -10.17 -22.59 9.70
C VAL A 95 -10.11 -22.17 11.17
N ASN A 96 -9.50 -23.01 11.99
CA ASN A 96 -9.03 -22.61 13.31
C ASN A 96 -7.60 -22.13 13.16
N SER A 97 -7.27 -20.94 13.64
CA SER A 97 -5.89 -20.46 13.57
C SER A 97 -5.52 -19.54 14.72
N ASP A 98 -4.22 -19.54 14.98
CA ASP A 98 -3.43 -18.60 15.80
C ASP A 98 -2.20 -18.28 14.93
N ASP A 99 -2.10 -17.17 14.21
CA ASP A 99 -2.96 -15.99 14.16
C ASP A 99 -3.92 -15.99 12.95
N GLY A 100 -3.48 -15.40 11.83
CA GLY A 100 -4.27 -15.02 10.67
C GLY A 100 -4.28 -16.05 9.56
N PHE A 101 -5.30 -15.97 8.70
CA PHE A 101 -5.36 -16.82 7.50
C PHE A 101 -6.18 -16.18 6.38
N SER A 102 -5.92 -16.64 5.16
CA SER A 102 -6.74 -16.39 3.97
C SER A 102 -7.00 -17.71 3.23
N ALA A 103 -8.28 -18.11 3.18
CA ALA A 103 -8.74 -19.29 2.46
C ALA A 103 -9.34 -18.87 1.10
N THR A 104 -8.82 -19.43 0.01
CA THR A 104 -9.25 -19.10 -1.36
C THR A 104 -9.55 -20.35 -2.19
N ILE A 105 -10.41 -20.18 -3.19
CA ILE A 105 -10.72 -21.18 -4.21
C ILE A 105 -10.60 -20.55 -5.59
N GLY A 106 -9.92 -21.22 -6.52
CA GLY A 106 -9.62 -20.61 -7.82
C GLY A 106 -9.31 -21.62 -8.92
N ALA A 107 -8.91 -21.13 -10.09
CA ALA A 107 -8.44 -21.99 -11.17
C ALA A 107 -7.05 -22.58 -10.86
N ASN A 108 -6.24 -21.85 -10.09
CA ASN A 108 -4.89 -22.19 -9.71
C ASN A 108 -4.60 -21.63 -8.30
N PHE A 109 -3.67 -22.24 -7.56
CA PHE A 109 -3.42 -21.89 -6.15
C PHE A 109 -2.90 -20.46 -5.96
N GLY A 110 -2.07 -19.97 -6.89
CA GLY A 110 -1.51 -18.62 -6.84
C GLY A 110 -2.21 -17.62 -7.75
N ASP A 111 -3.49 -17.81 -8.05
CA ASP A 111 -4.27 -16.85 -8.83
C ASP A 111 -4.62 -15.63 -7.96
N LEU A 112 -4.15 -14.44 -8.36
CA LEU A 112 -4.34 -13.20 -7.60
C LEU A 112 -5.82 -12.91 -7.34
N LEU A 113 -6.68 -13.30 -8.28
CA LEU A 113 -8.11 -13.02 -8.23
C LEU A 113 -8.93 -14.26 -7.88
N ALA A 114 -8.32 -15.26 -7.22
CA ALA A 114 -9.05 -16.38 -6.62
C ALA A 114 -10.11 -15.86 -5.65
N GLN A 115 -11.27 -16.53 -5.61
CA GLN A 115 -12.34 -16.14 -4.72
C GLN A 115 -11.92 -16.39 -3.27
N GLN A 116 -11.98 -15.35 -2.44
CA GLN A 116 -11.75 -15.48 -1.00
C GLN A 116 -13.00 -16.05 -0.32
N LEU A 117 -12.83 -17.19 0.34
CA LEU A 117 -13.90 -17.91 1.03
C LEU A 117 -13.95 -17.54 2.52
N GLY A 118 -12.78 -17.37 3.14
CA GLY A 118 -12.64 -17.02 4.55
C GLY A 118 -11.39 -16.19 4.78
N LEU A 119 -11.48 -15.27 5.74
CA LEU A 119 -10.39 -14.38 6.14
C LEU A 119 -10.43 -14.16 7.65
N PHE A 120 -9.26 -14.20 8.27
CA PHE A 120 -9.00 -13.47 9.49
C PHE A 120 -7.66 -12.74 9.33
N ASP A 121 -7.69 -11.42 9.31
CA ASP A 121 -6.53 -10.57 9.07
C ASP A 121 -6.19 -9.76 10.33
N GLY A 122 -5.36 -10.36 11.18
CA GLY A 122 -4.94 -9.78 12.46
C GLY A 122 -4.37 -10.85 13.39
N GLY A 123 -3.99 -10.42 14.59
CA GLY A 123 -3.56 -11.33 15.67
C GLY A 123 -4.75 -11.89 16.46
N ARG A 124 -4.75 -13.19 16.76
CA ARG A 124 -5.69 -13.85 17.65
C ARG A 124 -5.08 -15.12 18.22
N GLY A 125 -5.47 -15.45 19.46
CA GLY A 125 -5.32 -16.83 19.95
C GLY A 125 -6.20 -17.82 19.17
N ALA A 126 -5.87 -19.11 19.27
CA ALA A 126 -6.59 -20.25 18.67
C ALA A 126 -8.12 -20.07 18.63
N SER A 127 -8.67 -19.79 17.46
CA SER A 127 -10.11 -19.58 17.27
C SER A 127 -10.58 -19.91 15.85
N SER A 128 -11.85 -20.27 15.73
CA SER A 128 -12.48 -20.67 14.47
C SER A 128 -13.10 -19.51 13.71
N THR A 129 -12.83 -19.46 12.40
CA THR A 129 -13.65 -18.74 11.42
C THR A 129 -14.33 -19.75 10.51
N ASP A 130 -15.66 -19.83 10.60
CA ASP A 130 -16.48 -20.64 9.71
C ASP A 130 -16.96 -19.82 8.51
N PHE A 131 -17.10 -20.46 7.35
CA PHE A 131 -17.67 -19.86 6.13
C PHE A 131 -18.46 -20.89 5.32
N GLU A 132 -19.36 -20.40 4.48
CA GLU A 132 -20.25 -21.23 3.66
C GLU A 132 -19.99 -21.02 2.18
N ILE A 133 -20.03 -22.10 1.41
CA ILE A 133 -19.90 -22.08 -0.05
C ILE A 133 -21.05 -22.83 -0.70
N ILE A 134 -21.36 -22.45 -1.95
CA ILE A 134 -22.30 -23.18 -2.81
C ILE A 134 -21.53 -23.68 -4.01
N VAL A 135 -21.46 -24.99 -4.16
CA VAL A 135 -20.86 -25.68 -5.29
C VAL A 135 -21.97 -25.95 -6.30
N GLN A 136 -21.75 -25.56 -7.54
CA GLN A 136 -22.76 -25.67 -8.62
C GLN A 136 -22.54 -26.90 -9.49
N GLU A 137 -21.31 -27.36 -9.62
CA GLU A 137 -20.91 -28.46 -10.48
C GLU A 137 -20.01 -29.42 -9.70
N SER A 138 -20.08 -30.71 -10.01
CA SER A 138 -19.13 -31.68 -9.44
C SER A 138 -17.74 -31.43 -10.01
N GLY A 139 -16.71 -31.51 -9.18
CA GLY A 139 -15.34 -31.44 -9.66
C GLY A 139 -14.26 -31.35 -8.60
N LEU A 140 -13.03 -31.19 -9.10
CA LEU A 140 -11.84 -30.93 -8.30
C LEU A 140 -11.55 -29.43 -8.25
N TYR A 141 -11.61 -28.88 -7.05
CA TYR A 141 -11.48 -27.46 -6.78
C TYR A 141 -10.14 -27.14 -6.12
N PRO A 142 -9.26 -26.36 -6.78
CA PRO A 142 -8.04 -25.85 -6.16
C PRO A 142 -8.37 -24.95 -4.98
N TYR A 143 -8.13 -25.47 -3.79
CA TYR A 143 -8.31 -24.79 -2.51
C TYR A 143 -6.95 -24.48 -1.92
N ARG A 144 -6.82 -23.26 -1.40
CA ARG A 144 -5.59 -22.76 -0.78
C ARG A 144 -5.94 -22.12 0.55
N VAL A 145 -5.15 -22.39 1.58
CA VAL A 145 -5.15 -21.64 2.83
C VAL A 145 -3.73 -21.13 3.06
N LEU A 146 -3.57 -19.81 3.06
CA LEU A 146 -2.37 -19.16 3.54
C LEU A 146 -2.60 -18.83 5.02
N TRP A 147 -1.72 -19.27 5.90
CA TRP A 147 -1.78 -19.00 7.34
C TRP A 147 -0.51 -18.29 7.77
N TRP A 148 -0.64 -17.40 8.75
CA TRP A 148 0.47 -16.68 9.33
C TRP A 148 0.29 -16.47 10.83
N GLU A 149 1.41 -16.41 11.52
CA GLU A 149 1.54 -16.15 12.93
C GLU A 149 2.55 -15.01 13.12
N GLY A 150 2.24 -14.09 14.02
CA GLY A 150 3.08 -12.92 14.30
C GLY A 150 3.89 -13.04 15.58
N GLY A 151 3.33 -13.66 16.62
CA GLY A 151 4.05 -13.98 17.86
C GLY A 151 3.15 -14.62 18.92
N GLY A 152 3.68 -15.59 19.66
CA GLY A 152 3.00 -16.27 20.76
C GLY A 152 2.65 -17.73 20.47
N GLY A 153 1.36 -18.03 20.37
CA GLY A 153 0.87 -19.37 20.09
C GLY A 153 0.76 -19.57 18.58
N ALA A 154 1.09 -20.75 18.07
CA ALA A 154 0.99 -21.03 16.64
C ALA A 154 0.25 -22.35 16.39
N ASN A 155 -0.93 -22.28 15.78
CA ASN A 155 -1.70 -23.47 15.40
C ASN A 155 -2.58 -23.24 14.18
N ILE A 156 -2.89 -24.34 13.49
CA ILE A 156 -3.86 -24.34 12.39
C ILE A 156 -4.61 -25.66 12.26
N GLU A 157 -5.92 -25.55 12.07
CA GLU A 157 -6.80 -26.66 11.71
C GLU A 157 -7.66 -26.28 10.50
N ILE A 158 -7.73 -27.15 9.49
CA ILE A 158 -8.59 -26.95 8.32
C ILE A 158 -9.68 -28.02 8.28
N TYR A 159 -10.93 -27.59 8.38
CA TYR A 159 -12.05 -28.50 8.58
C TYR A 159 -13.28 -28.16 7.75
N SER A 160 -14.19 -29.13 7.69
CA SER A 160 -15.52 -29.03 7.14
C SER A 160 -16.56 -29.51 8.17
N TYR A 161 -17.83 -29.54 7.77
CA TYR A 161 -18.89 -30.10 8.59
C TYR A 161 -19.50 -31.35 7.95
N VAL A 162 -19.43 -32.48 8.65
CA VAL A 162 -20.10 -33.72 8.28
C VAL A 162 -21.21 -33.99 9.29
N ASN A 163 -22.45 -34.07 8.81
CA ASN A 163 -23.64 -34.27 9.66
C ASN A 163 -23.73 -33.27 10.84
N GLY A 164 -23.32 -32.02 10.62
CA GLY A 164 -23.34 -30.95 11.62
C GLY A 164 -22.19 -30.99 12.64
N LYS A 165 -21.20 -31.88 12.49
CA LYS A 165 -20.01 -31.95 13.33
C LYS A 165 -18.78 -31.47 12.56
N LYS A 166 -17.86 -30.79 13.25
CA LYS A 166 -16.55 -30.44 12.70
C LYS A 166 -15.77 -31.73 12.37
N THR A 167 -15.16 -31.76 11.20
CA THR A 167 -14.40 -32.89 10.66
C THR A 167 -13.23 -32.33 9.86
N LEU A 168 -12.00 -32.76 10.16
CA LEU A 168 -10.83 -32.37 9.38
C LEU A 168 -11.03 -32.74 7.91
N ILE A 169 -10.62 -31.86 7.00
CA ILE A 169 -10.66 -32.19 5.58
C ILE A 169 -9.70 -33.36 5.34
N ASN A 170 -10.12 -34.30 4.50
CA ASN A 170 -9.43 -35.54 4.17
C ASN A 170 -9.29 -36.57 5.31
N ASP A 171 -9.97 -36.36 6.45
CA ASP A 171 -10.00 -37.34 7.54
C ASP A 171 -10.44 -38.75 7.06
N PRO A 172 -9.55 -39.77 7.14
CA PRO A 172 -9.85 -41.11 6.65
C PRO A 172 -10.79 -41.90 7.58
N GLU A 173 -10.93 -41.49 8.84
CA GLU A 173 -11.76 -42.15 9.84
C GLU A 173 -13.22 -41.70 9.82
N VAL A 174 -13.52 -40.60 9.12
CA VAL A 174 -14.88 -40.03 9.03
C VAL A 174 -15.46 -40.20 7.63
N ASP A 175 -16.45 -41.09 7.52
CA ASP A 175 -17.23 -41.25 6.28
C ASP A 175 -17.96 -39.94 5.93
N GLY A 176 -17.84 -39.52 4.67
CA GLY A 176 -18.34 -38.23 4.20
C GLY A 176 -17.37 -37.05 4.38
N SER A 177 -16.17 -37.25 4.95
CA SER A 177 -15.12 -36.22 4.92
C SER A 177 -14.75 -35.86 3.48
N ILE A 178 -14.59 -34.57 3.21
CA ILE A 178 -14.20 -34.04 1.89
C ILE A 178 -12.83 -34.59 1.53
N LYS A 179 -12.71 -35.20 0.35
CA LYS A 179 -11.43 -35.72 -0.15
C LYS A 179 -10.56 -34.58 -0.67
N ALA A 180 -9.28 -34.63 -0.32
CA ALA A 180 -8.29 -33.66 -0.76
C ALA A 180 -7.16 -34.40 -1.49
N TYR A 181 -6.77 -33.90 -2.66
CA TYR A 181 -5.77 -34.52 -3.50
C TYR A 181 -4.59 -33.58 -3.74
N ALA A 182 -3.38 -34.10 -3.58
CA ALA A 182 -2.16 -33.45 -4.06
C ALA A 182 -2.09 -33.51 -5.60
N ILE A 183 -1.35 -32.57 -6.20
CA ILE A 183 -1.09 -32.59 -7.65
C ILE A 183 -0.05 -33.68 -7.95
N ALA A 184 -0.38 -34.55 -8.91
CA ALA A 184 0.56 -35.57 -9.37
C ALA A 184 1.84 -34.94 -9.92
N GLY A 185 3.00 -35.39 -9.43
CA GLY A 185 4.31 -34.87 -9.82
C GLY A 185 4.74 -33.60 -9.11
N ALA A 186 4.03 -33.17 -8.06
CA ALA A 186 4.53 -32.16 -7.13
C ALA A 186 5.84 -32.63 -6.49
N VAL A 187 6.80 -31.72 -6.37
CA VAL A 187 8.02 -31.93 -5.57
C VAL A 187 7.65 -31.79 -4.10
N VAL A 188 8.01 -32.78 -3.29
CA VAL A 188 7.72 -32.85 -1.86
C VAL A 188 8.92 -33.48 -1.13
N ASP A 189 9.05 -33.19 0.16
CA ASP A 189 10.11 -33.67 1.06
C ASP A 189 11.53 -33.24 0.63
N GLU A 190 11.63 -32.21 -0.23
CA GLU A 190 12.88 -31.61 -0.68
C GLU A 190 12.68 -30.13 -1.04
N SER A 191 13.78 -29.38 -0.95
CA SER A 191 13.86 -27.94 -1.22
C SER A 191 13.69 -27.68 -2.73
N THR A 192 12.79 -26.75 -3.08
CA THR A 192 12.46 -26.48 -4.48
C THR A 192 12.13 -25.01 -4.73
N ALA A 193 12.58 -24.45 -5.85
CA ALA A 193 12.13 -23.15 -6.33
C ALA A 193 10.79 -23.23 -7.10
N VAL A 194 10.30 -24.44 -7.40
CA VAL A 194 9.12 -24.66 -8.24
C VAL A 194 7.89 -24.83 -7.36
N ARG A 195 7.01 -23.85 -7.41
CA ARG A 195 5.69 -23.95 -6.79
C ARG A 195 4.75 -24.81 -7.63
N VAL A 196 4.05 -25.72 -6.98
CA VAL A 196 3.07 -26.60 -7.64
C VAL A 196 1.91 -25.79 -8.26
N THR A 197 1.37 -26.29 -9.36
CA THR A 197 0.37 -25.61 -10.18
C THR A 197 -0.66 -26.59 -10.70
N THR A 198 -1.88 -26.12 -10.91
CA THR A 198 -2.94 -26.90 -11.58
C THR A 198 -2.72 -26.97 -13.10
N GLY A 199 -1.76 -26.22 -13.63
CA GLY A 199 -1.51 -26.04 -15.06
C GLY A 199 -2.50 -25.09 -15.74
N ARG A 200 -3.55 -24.64 -15.04
CA ARG A 200 -4.54 -23.68 -15.57
C ARG A 200 -3.96 -22.25 -15.56
N ALA A 201 -4.45 -21.42 -16.46
CA ALA A 201 -4.10 -20.01 -16.49
C ALA A 201 -4.47 -19.32 -15.17
N LYS A 202 -3.70 -18.31 -14.78
CA LYS A 202 -3.92 -17.53 -13.57
C LYS A 202 -3.58 -16.07 -13.78
N VAL A 203 -4.28 -15.19 -13.09
CA VAL A 203 -3.93 -13.76 -13.04
C VAL A 203 -2.76 -13.61 -12.09
N LEU A 204 -1.67 -13.00 -12.56
CA LEU A 204 -0.48 -12.71 -11.76
C LEU A 204 -0.58 -11.34 -11.09
N SER A 205 -1.01 -10.34 -11.87
CA SER A 205 -1.15 -8.96 -11.38
C SER A 205 -2.27 -8.24 -12.13
N VAL A 206 -2.88 -7.29 -11.42
CA VAL A 206 -3.72 -6.24 -12.02
C VAL A 206 -3.24 -4.89 -11.49
N SER A 207 -3.29 -3.88 -12.35
CA SER A 207 -3.07 -2.48 -12.01
C SER A 207 -4.23 -1.67 -12.60
N PRO A 208 -4.88 -0.77 -11.85
CA PRO A 208 -4.77 -0.62 -10.40
C PRO A 208 -5.14 -1.89 -9.64
N ALA A 209 -4.57 -2.08 -8.45
CA ALA A 209 -4.82 -3.25 -7.63
C ALA A 209 -6.24 -3.19 -7.01
N PRO A 210 -6.84 -4.35 -6.65
CA PRO A 210 -8.15 -4.37 -6.03
C PRO A 210 -8.15 -3.57 -4.72
N GLY A 211 -9.05 -2.60 -4.61
CA GLY A 211 -9.20 -1.76 -3.43
C GLY A 211 -8.32 -0.50 -3.42
N ASP A 212 -7.46 -0.28 -4.43
CA ASP A 212 -6.69 0.95 -4.54
C ASP A 212 -7.61 2.18 -4.57
N THR A 213 -7.42 3.13 -3.66
CA THR A 213 -8.22 4.37 -3.57
C THR A 213 -7.47 5.61 -4.07
N MET A 214 -6.19 5.47 -4.39
CA MET A 214 -5.27 6.55 -4.72
C MET A 214 -4.76 6.45 -6.17
N VAL A 215 -5.62 6.01 -7.09
CA VAL A 215 -5.22 5.75 -8.48
C VAL A 215 -4.93 7.06 -9.22
N LYS A 216 -3.66 7.23 -9.61
CA LYS A 216 -3.17 8.39 -10.38
C LYS A 216 -3.12 8.14 -11.90
N SER A 217 -2.98 6.88 -12.31
CA SER A 217 -2.86 6.46 -13.71
C SER A 217 -4.24 6.21 -14.36
N SER A 218 -4.34 6.47 -15.66
CA SER A 218 -5.49 6.07 -16.46
C SER A 218 -5.33 4.70 -17.13
N GLU A 219 -4.20 4.01 -16.94
CA GLU A 219 -3.99 2.67 -17.49
C GLU A 219 -4.53 1.59 -16.55
N ILE A 220 -5.30 0.66 -17.12
CA ILE A 220 -5.55 -0.66 -16.55
C ILE A 220 -4.63 -1.66 -17.24
N ALA A 221 -3.83 -2.41 -16.47
CA ALA A 221 -2.98 -3.48 -16.96
C ALA A 221 -3.26 -4.79 -16.22
N VAL A 222 -3.34 -5.90 -16.95
CA VAL A 222 -3.54 -7.25 -16.40
C VAL A 222 -2.49 -8.19 -16.96
N VAL A 223 -1.82 -8.92 -16.09
CA VAL A 223 -0.81 -9.93 -16.47
C VAL A 223 -1.37 -11.33 -16.18
N ILE A 224 -1.44 -12.16 -17.21
CA ILE A 224 -1.93 -13.55 -17.13
C ILE A 224 -0.78 -14.49 -17.49
N ALA A 225 -0.56 -15.49 -16.66
CA ALA A 225 0.35 -16.59 -16.99
C ALA A 225 -0.42 -17.80 -17.50
N ASN A 226 -0.10 -18.25 -18.72
CA ASN A 226 -0.57 -19.54 -19.20
C ASN A 226 0.44 -20.63 -18.82
N VAL A 227 0.19 -21.35 -17.73
CA VAL A 227 1.14 -22.30 -17.14
C VAL A 227 1.30 -23.60 -17.96
N SER A 228 0.46 -23.81 -18.98
CA SER A 228 0.56 -24.98 -19.88
C SER A 228 1.65 -24.85 -20.97
N LYS A 229 2.27 -23.68 -21.10
CA LYS A 229 3.40 -23.41 -22.01
C LYS A 229 4.42 -22.52 -21.31
N SER A 230 5.67 -22.98 -21.24
CA SER A 230 6.77 -22.15 -20.74
C SER A 230 6.90 -20.89 -21.61
N GLY A 231 6.84 -19.71 -20.97
CA GLY A 231 7.05 -18.41 -21.64
C GLY A 231 5.80 -17.66 -22.11
N ASP A 232 4.58 -18.19 -21.95
CA ASP A 232 3.36 -17.50 -22.39
C ASP A 232 2.78 -16.57 -21.30
N ILE A 233 3.47 -15.46 -21.04
CA ILE A 233 2.92 -14.32 -20.29
C ILE A 233 2.12 -13.46 -21.28
N VAL A 234 0.85 -13.19 -20.96
CA VAL A 234 -0.01 -12.29 -21.72
C VAL A 234 -0.28 -11.05 -20.88
N THR A 235 0.10 -9.89 -21.39
CA THR A 235 -0.26 -8.59 -20.81
C THR A 235 -1.37 -7.95 -21.62
N ILE A 236 -2.44 -7.53 -20.94
CA ILE A 236 -3.57 -6.82 -21.54
C ILE A 236 -3.61 -5.43 -20.91
N SER A 237 -3.54 -4.39 -21.74
CA SER A 237 -3.64 -2.99 -21.29
C SER A 237 -4.87 -2.30 -21.90
N TYR A 238 -5.49 -1.42 -21.10
CA TYR A 238 -6.54 -0.50 -21.52
C TYR A 238 -6.22 0.89 -20.95
N SER A 239 -6.01 1.87 -21.84
CA SER A 239 -5.52 3.20 -21.47
C SER A 239 -6.41 4.29 -22.06
N PRO A 240 -7.56 4.61 -21.44
CA PRO A 240 -8.33 5.80 -21.77
C PRO A 240 -7.52 7.09 -21.47
N ASP A 241 -7.94 8.20 -22.06
CA ASP A 241 -7.31 9.51 -21.81
C ASP A 241 -7.36 9.91 -20.32
N SER A 242 -8.45 9.58 -19.63
CA SER A 242 -8.62 9.77 -18.18
C SER A 242 -9.76 8.93 -17.64
N PHE A 243 -9.73 8.68 -16.33
CA PHE A 243 -10.88 8.16 -15.59
C PHE A 243 -11.64 9.31 -14.89
N PRO A 244 -12.98 9.29 -14.88
CA PRO A 244 -13.77 10.17 -14.01
C PRO A 244 -13.39 9.99 -12.52
N VAL A 245 -13.59 11.02 -11.71
CA VAL A 245 -13.44 10.91 -10.24
C VAL A 245 -14.47 9.94 -9.67
N GLY A 246 -14.03 9.08 -8.75
CA GLY A 246 -14.88 8.16 -8.01
C GLY A 246 -14.48 6.69 -8.15
N ALA A 247 -15.39 5.82 -7.72
CA ALA A 247 -15.19 4.38 -7.76
C ALA A 247 -15.44 3.83 -9.17
N HIS A 248 -14.58 2.92 -9.60
CA HIS A 248 -14.64 2.21 -10.86
C HIS A 248 -14.62 0.70 -10.62
N THR A 249 -15.17 -0.04 -11.57
CA THR A 249 -15.07 -1.50 -11.62
C THR A 249 -14.43 -1.88 -12.95
N ALA A 250 -13.32 -2.60 -12.89
CA ALA A 250 -12.72 -3.23 -14.05
C ALA A 250 -13.08 -4.71 -14.06
N SER A 251 -13.18 -5.28 -15.25
CA SER A 251 -13.47 -6.70 -15.42
C SER A 251 -12.64 -7.27 -16.57
N ILE A 252 -12.15 -8.50 -16.39
CA ILE A 252 -11.53 -9.28 -17.45
C ILE A 252 -12.25 -10.61 -17.62
N SER A 253 -12.41 -11.06 -18.85
CA SER A 253 -12.92 -12.39 -19.17
C SER A 253 -12.14 -13.04 -20.31
N PHE A 254 -11.90 -14.35 -20.20
CA PHE A 254 -11.29 -15.15 -21.25
C PHE A 254 -11.94 -16.54 -21.31
N GLU A 255 -11.92 -17.17 -22.48
CA GLU A 255 -12.39 -18.55 -22.66
C GLU A 255 -11.18 -19.49 -22.71
N GLU A 256 -11.20 -20.53 -21.89
CA GLU A 256 -10.23 -21.61 -21.92
C GLU A 256 -10.45 -22.51 -23.14
N SER A 257 -9.44 -23.29 -23.54
CA SER A 257 -9.52 -24.19 -24.70
C SER A 257 -10.56 -25.33 -24.55
N ASN A 258 -11.04 -25.58 -23.34
CA ASN A 258 -12.12 -26.51 -23.02
C ASN A 258 -13.53 -25.88 -23.14
N GLY A 259 -13.62 -24.59 -23.53
CA GLY A 259 -14.86 -23.84 -23.66
C GLY A 259 -15.39 -23.21 -22.37
N ILE A 260 -14.65 -23.32 -21.26
CA ILE A 260 -15.02 -22.67 -19.98
C ILE A 260 -14.64 -21.19 -20.05
N THR A 261 -15.62 -20.30 -19.92
CA THR A 261 -15.36 -18.87 -19.72
C THR A 261 -14.97 -18.59 -18.27
N ARG A 262 -13.87 -17.88 -18.10
CA ARG A 262 -13.44 -17.28 -16.84
C ARG A 262 -13.69 -15.78 -16.91
N SER A 263 -14.16 -15.22 -15.81
CA SER A 263 -14.28 -13.78 -15.64
C SER A 263 -14.01 -13.40 -14.20
N THR A 264 -13.49 -12.21 -14.01
CA THR A 264 -13.31 -11.60 -12.70
C THR A 264 -13.48 -10.10 -12.80
N GLU A 265 -13.91 -9.49 -11.71
CA GLU A 265 -14.08 -8.05 -11.56
C GLU A 265 -13.38 -7.58 -10.30
N TRP A 266 -12.83 -6.37 -10.34
CA TRP A 266 -12.24 -5.71 -9.20
C TRP A 266 -12.57 -4.23 -9.22
N SER A 267 -12.42 -3.57 -8.08
CA SER A 267 -12.73 -2.15 -7.93
C SER A 267 -11.51 -1.34 -7.55
N PHE A 268 -11.49 -0.09 -7.98
CA PHE A 268 -10.50 0.92 -7.64
C PHE A 268 -11.14 2.30 -7.59
N GLY A 269 -10.49 3.26 -6.94
CA GLY A 269 -10.95 4.63 -6.75
C GLY A 269 -9.97 5.62 -7.36
N VAL A 270 -10.51 6.56 -8.13
CA VAL A 270 -9.77 7.69 -8.69
C VAL A 270 -10.12 8.93 -7.87
N PRO A 271 -9.19 9.44 -7.04
CA PRO A 271 -9.47 10.60 -6.21
C PRO A 271 -9.45 11.89 -7.03
N GLY A 272 -10.30 12.84 -6.65
CA GLY A 272 -10.35 14.15 -7.28
C GLY A 272 -9.05 14.93 -7.13
N VAL A 273 -8.29 14.70 -6.06
CA VAL A 273 -7.03 15.42 -5.80
C VAL A 273 -5.99 15.26 -6.92
N TYR A 274 -5.99 14.14 -7.65
CA TYR A 274 -5.03 13.87 -8.73
C TYR A 274 -5.59 14.13 -10.13
N VAL A 275 -6.84 14.60 -10.22
CA VAL A 275 -7.41 15.05 -11.49
C VAL A 275 -7.14 16.54 -11.64
N ARG A 276 -6.21 16.87 -12.54
CA ARG A 276 -5.73 18.23 -12.76
C ARG A 276 -6.84 19.16 -13.24
N SER A 277 -6.88 20.37 -12.68
CA SER A 277 -7.70 21.49 -13.14
C SER A 277 -6.83 22.56 -13.78
N GLY A 278 -6.98 22.72 -15.11
CA GLY A 278 -6.21 23.68 -15.90
C GLY A 278 -4.87 23.15 -16.42
N ASP A 279 -4.12 24.06 -17.05
CA ASP A 279 -2.82 23.77 -17.64
C ASP A 279 -1.70 23.83 -16.59
N VAL A 280 -0.63 23.08 -16.84
CA VAL A 280 0.59 23.17 -16.04
C VAL A 280 1.26 24.52 -16.31
N PRO A 281 1.62 25.30 -15.27
CA PRO A 281 2.30 26.57 -15.47
C PRO A 281 3.64 26.36 -16.19
N ALA A 282 3.94 27.20 -17.18
CA ALA A 282 5.20 27.11 -17.92
C ALA A 282 6.41 27.59 -17.09
N GLU A 283 6.16 28.40 -16.06
CA GLU A 283 7.18 29.00 -15.20
C GLU A 283 6.76 28.87 -13.73
N PRO A 284 7.73 28.85 -12.79
CA PRO A 284 7.47 28.81 -11.36
C PRO A 284 6.47 29.85 -10.88
N MET A 285 5.51 29.41 -10.07
CA MET A 285 4.49 30.28 -9.51
C MET A 285 4.83 30.82 -8.11
N GLY A 286 5.92 30.41 -7.46
CA GLY A 286 6.23 30.89 -6.12
C GLY A 286 5.38 30.24 -5.03
N LEU A 287 4.65 29.16 -5.34
CA LEU A 287 3.65 28.58 -4.45
C LEU A 287 3.64 27.05 -4.56
N LEU A 288 3.22 26.40 -3.48
CA LEU A 288 3.00 24.96 -3.36
C LEU A 288 1.64 24.73 -2.70
N SER A 289 0.83 23.80 -3.21
CA SER A 289 -0.50 23.51 -2.64
C SER A 289 -0.37 22.71 -1.35
N ILE A 290 -1.11 23.08 -0.31
CA ILE A 290 -1.14 22.42 0.99
C ILE A 290 -2.57 21.97 1.30
N ARG A 291 -2.72 20.72 1.73
CA ARG A 291 -4.00 20.17 2.22
C ARG A 291 -3.79 19.53 3.58
N GLU A 292 -4.56 19.94 4.59
CA GLU A 292 -4.50 19.34 5.93
C GLU A 292 -5.75 18.53 6.25
N TYR A 293 -5.56 17.41 6.96
CA TYR A 293 -6.59 16.44 7.35
C TYR A 293 -6.52 16.26 8.86
N HIS A 294 -7.41 16.92 9.59
CA HIS A 294 -7.39 17.03 11.04
C HIS A 294 -8.14 15.88 11.72
N GLY A 295 -7.72 15.54 12.95
CA GLY A 295 -8.41 14.56 13.79
C GLY A 295 -8.14 13.10 13.40
N ILE A 296 -6.99 12.82 12.80
CA ILE A 296 -6.53 11.50 12.43
C ILE A 296 -5.39 11.13 13.39
N GLY A 297 -5.61 10.22 14.32
CA GLY A 297 -4.62 9.86 15.33
C GLY A 297 -3.54 8.88 14.86
N GLY A 298 -2.49 8.75 15.68
CA GLY A 298 -1.34 7.86 15.43
C GLY A 298 -0.33 8.41 14.41
N GLY A 299 0.89 7.88 14.40
CA GLY A 299 1.95 8.35 13.49
C GLY A 299 1.98 7.65 12.12
N ALA A 300 1.30 6.52 11.94
CA ALA A 300 1.44 5.71 10.74
C ALA A 300 0.71 6.30 9.52
N LEU A 301 1.39 6.41 8.37
CA LEU A 301 0.79 6.86 7.10
C LEU A 301 -0.42 6.00 6.67
N ALA A 302 -0.42 4.70 6.99
CA ALA A 302 -1.56 3.82 6.74
C ALA A 302 -2.87 4.33 7.39
N ALA A 303 -2.78 4.99 8.55
CA ALA A 303 -3.95 5.61 9.20
C ALA A 303 -4.47 6.83 8.45
N LEU A 304 -3.59 7.57 7.73
CA LEU A 304 -4.00 8.64 6.83
C LEU A 304 -4.67 8.08 5.58
N PHE A 305 -4.01 7.14 4.90
CA PHE A 305 -4.46 6.59 3.62
C PHE A 305 -5.78 5.83 3.71
N SER A 306 -6.08 5.23 4.86
CA SER A 306 -7.36 4.56 5.12
C SER A 306 -8.46 5.50 5.66
N ASN A 307 -8.14 6.76 5.96
CA ASN A 307 -9.11 7.68 6.53
C ASN A 307 -10.08 8.22 5.46
N ALA A 308 -11.38 8.23 5.77
CA ALA A 308 -12.41 8.73 4.85
C ALA A 308 -12.24 10.19 4.39
N LYS A 309 -11.45 11.00 5.10
CA LYS A 309 -11.12 12.37 4.68
C LYS A 309 -10.07 12.42 3.57
N PHE A 310 -9.13 11.48 3.56
CA PHE A 310 -7.99 11.53 2.66
C PHE A 310 -8.30 10.80 1.35
N PRO A 311 -7.96 11.38 0.18
CA PRO A 311 -7.32 12.68 -0.02
C PRO A 311 -8.31 13.82 -0.39
N ASP A 312 -9.59 13.51 -0.60
CA ASP A 312 -10.50 14.42 -1.29
C ASP A 312 -11.23 15.41 -0.36
N ALA A 313 -11.25 15.18 0.94
CA ALA A 313 -12.00 15.97 1.93
C ALA A 313 -11.08 16.56 3.01
N ALA A 314 -10.10 17.35 2.58
CA ALA A 314 -9.23 18.13 3.46
C ALA A 314 -10.03 19.15 4.29
N ASP A 315 -9.62 19.35 5.54
CA ASP A 315 -10.18 20.38 6.43
C ASP A 315 -9.64 21.78 6.09
N VAL A 316 -8.41 21.84 5.56
CA VAL A 316 -7.76 23.08 5.12
C VAL A 316 -7.18 22.86 3.74
N SER A 317 -7.33 23.85 2.86
CA SER A 317 -6.60 23.96 1.61
C SER A 317 -5.99 25.35 1.51
N THR A 318 -4.68 25.43 1.36
CA THR A 318 -3.90 26.68 1.37
C THR A 318 -2.64 26.53 0.51
N PHE A 319 -1.75 27.52 0.55
CA PHE A 319 -0.49 27.51 -0.18
C PHE A 319 0.69 27.84 0.75
N ALA A 320 1.85 27.24 0.45
CA ALA A 320 3.15 27.61 1.02
C ALA A 320 4.01 28.30 -0.04
N THR A 321 4.94 29.17 0.37
CA THR A 321 5.81 29.93 -0.54
C THR A 321 7.16 29.26 -0.80
N TYR A 322 7.47 28.18 -0.09
CA TYR A 322 8.63 27.33 -0.23
C TYR A 322 8.27 25.96 0.36
N PHE A 323 9.07 24.92 0.09
CA PHE A 323 8.75 23.53 0.44
C PHE A 323 8.97 23.21 1.92
N GLU A 324 8.29 23.97 2.78
CA GLU A 324 8.25 23.77 4.22
C GLU A 324 6.82 24.00 4.73
N TRP A 325 6.39 23.26 5.74
CA TRP A 325 5.11 23.49 6.41
C TRP A 325 5.22 23.12 7.89
N PRO A 326 4.67 23.94 8.81
CA PRO A 326 4.15 25.29 8.61
C PRO A 326 5.20 26.27 8.04
N ASN A 327 4.76 27.36 7.40
CA ASN A 327 5.65 28.40 6.87
C ASN A 327 5.73 29.58 7.84
N SER A 328 6.94 30.10 8.12
CA SER A 328 7.15 31.33 8.89
C SER A 328 6.86 32.60 8.07
N GLY A 329 6.89 32.49 6.74
CA GLY A 329 6.79 33.60 5.79
C GLY A 329 8.15 34.19 5.40
N ASP A 330 9.24 33.71 5.99
CA ASP A 330 10.61 34.04 5.63
C ASP A 330 11.43 32.74 5.58
N ILE A 331 11.91 32.36 4.40
CA ILE A 331 12.62 31.09 4.21
C ILE A 331 13.90 31.01 5.07
N GLU A 332 14.48 32.14 5.48
CA GLU A 332 15.67 32.18 6.35
C GLU A 332 15.33 31.93 7.82
N VAL A 333 14.05 31.96 8.19
CA VAL A 333 13.58 31.82 9.57
C VAL A 333 12.83 30.50 9.73
N PRO A 334 13.36 29.55 10.52
CA PRO A 334 12.65 28.31 10.82
C PRO A 334 11.25 28.57 11.40
N PRO A 335 10.23 27.81 10.97
CA PRO A 335 8.87 27.93 11.51
C PRO A 335 8.81 27.47 12.96
N ALA A 336 7.71 27.81 13.63
CA ALA A 336 7.35 27.13 14.86
C ALA A 336 6.99 25.67 14.52
N ALA A 337 7.54 24.74 15.29
CA ALA A 337 7.15 23.34 15.32
C ALA A 337 6.36 23.05 16.59
N ASN A 338 5.38 22.16 16.51
CA ASN A 338 4.29 21.89 17.45
C ASN A 338 3.13 22.92 17.38
N ILE A 339 2.41 22.93 16.26
CA ILE A 339 1.21 23.75 16.03
C ILE A 339 -0.08 22.95 16.23
N ARG A 340 -0.08 21.64 15.96
CA ARG A 340 -1.25 20.76 16.01
C ARG A 340 -0.82 19.30 16.23
N ASP A 341 -1.68 18.57 16.95
CA ASP A 341 -1.57 17.12 17.06
C ASP A 341 -2.68 16.37 16.29
N ASN A 342 -2.42 15.10 15.98
CA ASN A 342 -3.33 14.16 15.32
C ASN A 342 -3.87 14.66 13.99
N TYR A 343 -2.99 14.99 13.05
CA TYR A 343 -3.38 15.30 11.67
C TYR A 343 -2.45 14.64 10.64
N GLY A 344 -2.79 14.84 9.37
CA GLY A 344 -1.90 14.59 8.26
C GLY A 344 -1.99 15.76 7.28
N TRP A 345 -1.00 15.92 6.42
CA TRP A 345 -1.06 16.90 5.35
C TRP A 345 -0.36 16.40 4.10
N SER A 346 -0.75 16.96 2.96
CA SER A 346 -0.03 16.80 1.71
C SER A 346 0.42 18.15 1.17
N MET A 347 1.60 18.17 0.57
CA MET A 347 2.20 19.32 -0.10
C MET A 347 2.44 18.93 -1.55
N MET A 348 1.72 19.54 -2.50
CA MET A 348 1.62 19.07 -3.88
C MET A 348 1.90 20.20 -4.88
N GLY A 349 2.69 19.91 -5.91
CA GLY A 349 3.03 20.91 -6.89
C GLY A 349 3.82 20.40 -8.08
N TYR A 350 4.43 21.36 -8.76
CA TYR A 350 5.35 21.17 -9.86
C TYR A 350 6.71 21.76 -9.49
N LEU A 351 7.75 21.01 -9.82
CA LEU A 351 9.15 21.38 -9.67
C LEU A 351 9.74 21.77 -11.03
N TYR A 352 10.51 22.86 -11.04
CA TYR A 352 11.20 23.39 -12.21
C TYR A 352 12.72 23.41 -11.91
N PRO A 353 13.48 22.41 -12.37
CA PRO A 353 14.91 22.35 -12.13
C PRO A 353 15.61 23.55 -12.80
N PRO A 354 16.45 24.32 -12.08
CA PRO A 354 17.19 25.43 -12.67
C PRO A 354 18.27 24.99 -13.65
N GLU A 355 18.80 23.78 -13.48
CA GLU A 355 19.88 23.22 -14.29
C GLU A 355 19.70 21.73 -14.56
N THR A 356 20.29 21.25 -15.65
CA THR A 356 20.28 19.84 -16.00
C THR A 356 21.38 19.11 -15.26
N GLY A 357 21.05 18.04 -14.53
CA GLY A 357 22.02 17.21 -13.83
C GLY A 357 21.40 16.36 -12.73
N GLU A 358 22.26 15.81 -11.88
CA GLU A 358 21.87 14.96 -10.74
C GLU A 358 21.55 15.81 -9.50
N TYR A 359 20.38 15.55 -8.90
CA TYR A 359 19.91 16.17 -7.67
C TYR A 359 19.78 15.11 -6.57
N ILE A 360 20.00 15.50 -5.32
CA ILE A 360 19.62 14.73 -4.13
C ILE A 360 18.57 15.52 -3.37
N PHE A 361 17.44 14.89 -3.01
CA PHE A 361 16.39 15.48 -2.20
C PHE A 361 16.52 15.01 -0.75
N ALA A 362 16.26 15.87 0.21
CA ALA A 362 16.31 15.54 1.64
C ALA A 362 15.04 15.94 2.38
N LEU A 363 14.65 15.11 3.34
CA LEU A 363 13.47 15.30 4.19
C LEU A 363 13.84 15.64 5.63
N ALA A 364 13.12 16.58 6.23
CA ALA A 364 13.12 16.79 7.67
C ALA A 364 11.67 16.93 8.15
N THR A 365 11.08 15.82 8.59
CA THR A 365 9.66 15.70 8.92
C THR A 365 9.44 15.12 10.32
N ASP A 366 8.39 15.58 10.99
CA ASP A 366 7.91 15.12 12.29
C ASP A 366 6.38 14.92 12.17
N ASP A 367 5.83 13.70 12.12
CA ASP A 367 6.47 12.37 12.15
C ASP A 367 6.73 11.82 10.72
N ASN A 368 6.04 10.72 10.35
CA ASN A 368 6.33 9.89 9.20
C ASN A 368 5.92 10.55 7.89
N SER A 369 6.74 10.40 6.85
CA SER A 369 6.44 11.01 5.55
C SER A 369 6.96 10.21 4.36
N GLN A 370 6.38 10.49 3.19
CA GLN A 370 6.82 9.98 1.90
C GLN A 370 6.90 11.11 0.87
N LEU A 371 8.05 11.25 0.22
CA LEU A 371 8.27 12.18 -0.88
C LEU A 371 8.22 11.44 -2.22
N TRP A 372 7.36 11.91 -3.09
CA TRP A 372 7.12 11.36 -4.41
C TRP A 372 7.51 12.38 -5.47
N LEU A 373 8.27 11.94 -6.48
CA LEU A 373 8.64 12.74 -7.63
C LEU A 373 8.29 11.98 -8.90
N SER A 374 7.64 12.66 -9.83
CA SER A 374 7.31 12.13 -11.15
C SER A 374 8.44 12.28 -12.14
N THR A 375 8.43 11.44 -13.17
CA THR A 375 9.32 11.59 -14.33
C THR A 375 8.86 12.68 -15.31
N ASP A 376 7.66 13.24 -15.11
CA ASP A 376 7.07 14.30 -15.92
C ASP A 376 6.04 15.11 -15.11
N GLU A 377 5.22 15.94 -15.75
CA GLU A 377 4.20 16.76 -15.10
C GLU A 377 2.95 15.97 -14.66
N SER A 378 2.88 14.67 -14.94
CA SER A 378 1.74 13.82 -14.58
C SER A 378 1.95 13.19 -13.21
N PRO A 379 0.98 13.27 -12.28
CA PRO A 379 1.05 12.53 -11.02
C PRO A 379 1.05 11.00 -11.22
N ALA A 380 0.61 10.51 -12.39
CA ALA A 380 0.59 9.09 -12.73
C ALA A 380 1.98 8.43 -12.73
N ASN A 381 3.03 9.21 -13.00
CA ASN A 381 4.41 8.72 -13.12
C ASN A 381 5.25 8.99 -11.86
N ALA A 382 4.61 9.42 -10.77
CA ALA A 382 5.24 9.67 -9.47
C ALA A 382 5.79 8.39 -8.84
N LYS A 383 7.05 8.45 -8.38
CA LYS A 383 7.74 7.38 -7.65
C LYS A 383 8.18 7.88 -6.29
N LEU A 384 8.18 7.00 -5.30
CA LEU A 384 8.74 7.31 -3.98
C LEU A 384 10.25 7.50 -4.14
N ILE A 385 10.77 8.64 -3.70
CA ILE A 385 12.20 8.97 -3.82
C ILE A 385 12.89 9.10 -2.47
N ALA A 386 12.15 9.41 -1.41
CA ALA A 386 12.66 9.46 -0.04
C ALA A 386 11.50 9.25 0.95
N SER A 387 11.80 8.77 2.15
CA SER A 387 10.81 8.60 3.22
C SER A 387 11.42 8.86 4.59
N GLN A 388 10.56 9.12 5.57
CA GLN A 388 10.93 9.23 6.97
C GLN A 388 10.03 8.30 7.81
N GLY A 389 10.67 7.48 8.64
CA GLY A 389 10.05 6.46 9.50
C GLY A 389 10.11 6.81 10.99
N GLY A 390 9.91 8.08 11.34
CA GLY A 390 10.00 8.61 12.70
C GLY A 390 9.84 10.12 12.68
N TRP A 391 10.62 10.83 13.49
CA TRP A 391 10.63 12.30 13.52
C TRP A 391 12.04 12.88 13.42
N GLN A 392 12.13 14.06 12.81
CA GLN A 392 13.32 14.88 12.71
C GLN A 392 12.99 16.34 13.06
N PRO A 393 13.84 17.03 13.84
CA PRO A 393 13.69 18.46 14.06
C PRO A 393 13.61 19.27 12.76
N VAL A 394 13.04 20.48 12.86
CA VAL A 394 12.96 21.45 11.76
C VAL A 394 14.31 21.59 11.04
N ARG A 395 14.32 21.25 9.74
CA ARG A 395 15.48 21.31 8.82
C ARG A 395 16.71 20.52 9.28
N ASP A 396 16.55 19.56 10.18
CA ASP A 396 17.60 18.61 10.54
C ASP A 396 17.62 17.47 9.51
N TYR A 397 18.12 17.75 8.31
CA TYR A 397 18.25 16.77 7.23
C TYR A 397 19.34 15.76 7.56
N ARG A 398 19.09 14.48 7.27
CA ARG A 398 20.04 13.40 7.51
C ARG A 398 20.06 12.42 6.34
N ALA A 399 21.22 11.79 6.15
CA ALA A 399 21.48 10.87 5.04
C ALA A 399 20.48 9.70 4.96
N GLU A 400 19.93 9.23 6.09
CA GLU A 400 18.91 8.17 6.09
C GLU A 400 17.55 8.61 5.52
N THR A 401 17.36 9.91 5.28
CA THR A 401 16.13 10.50 4.74
C THR A 401 16.35 11.30 3.46
N THR A 402 17.40 10.96 2.72
CA THR A 402 17.67 11.51 1.39
C THR A 402 17.29 10.53 0.28
N SER A 403 17.13 11.06 -0.93
CA SER A 403 16.95 10.24 -2.14
C SER A 403 18.29 9.73 -2.66
N ALA A 404 18.23 8.72 -3.53
CA ALA A 404 19.31 8.48 -4.47
C ALA A 404 19.50 9.70 -5.40
N GLU A 405 20.58 9.72 -6.19
CA GLU A 405 20.77 10.69 -7.26
C GLU A 405 19.63 10.61 -8.27
N ILE A 406 19.06 11.77 -8.64
CA ILE A 406 17.97 11.88 -9.60
C ILE A 406 18.34 12.88 -10.68
N PHE A 407 18.44 12.38 -11.91
CA PHE A 407 18.69 13.22 -13.07
C PHE A 407 17.42 14.00 -13.46
N LEU A 408 17.53 15.33 -13.48
CA LEU A 408 16.47 16.23 -13.93
C LEU A 408 16.99 17.13 -15.04
N GLU A 409 16.09 17.52 -15.95
CA GLU A 409 16.41 18.41 -17.07
C GLU A 409 15.85 19.81 -16.84
N ALA A 410 16.70 20.83 -17.00
CA ALA A 410 16.25 22.21 -17.00
C ALA A 410 15.25 22.47 -18.14
N GLY A 411 14.18 23.17 -17.83
CA GLY A 411 13.08 23.46 -18.77
C GLY A 411 12.01 22.35 -18.85
N SER A 412 12.22 21.22 -18.18
CA SER A 412 11.18 20.21 -17.93
C SER A 412 10.43 20.51 -16.63
N VAL A 413 9.21 19.98 -16.51
CA VAL A 413 8.35 20.18 -15.34
C VAL A 413 8.02 18.83 -14.74
N TYR A 414 8.18 18.70 -13.42
CA TYR A 414 8.00 17.44 -12.72
C TYR A 414 6.96 17.59 -11.61
N PHE A 415 5.97 16.69 -11.55
CA PHE A 415 5.06 16.65 -10.40
C PHE A 415 5.80 16.17 -9.14
N ILE A 416 5.59 16.85 -8.01
CA ILE A 416 6.18 16.51 -6.72
C ILE A 416 5.11 16.54 -5.61
N GLU A 417 5.15 15.56 -4.72
CA GLU A 417 4.20 15.42 -3.61
C GLU A 417 4.91 14.91 -2.35
N LEU A 418 4.75 15.64 -1.25
CA LEU A 418 5.08 15.15 0.09
C LEU A 418 3.78 14.82 0.82
N VAL A 419 3.67 13.63 1.41
CA VAL A 419 2.57 13.26 2.31
C VAL A 419 3.12 12.94 3.70
N ILE A 420 2.49 13.49 4.74
CA ILE A 420 2.97 13.43 6.12
C ILE A 420 1.83 13.02 7.05
N LYS A 421 2.17 12.23 8.08
CA LYS A 421 1.29 11.88 9.19
C LYS A 421 1.97 12.24 10.51
N GLU A 422 1.26 12.98 11.36
CA GLU A 422 1.73 13.38 12.69
C GLU A 422 0.80 12.78 13.77
N GLY A 423 1.37 12.19 14.81
CA GLY A 423 0.63 11.61 15.94
C GLY A 423 0.51 12.55 17.13
N GLY A 424 1.64 13.04 17.63
CA GLY A 424 1.71 14.10 18.64
C GLY A 424 3.14 14.58 18.82
N GLY A 425 3.33 15.86 19.19
CA GLY A 425 4.66 16.42 19.42
C GLY A 425 5.02 17.52 18.43
N GLY A 426 6.20 17.46 17.81
CA GLY A 426 6.54 18.38 16.73
C GLY A 426 5.72 18.07 15.47
N ASP A 427 5.58 19.04 14.58
CA ASP A 427 4.75 18.90 13.37
C ASP A 427 5.33 19.69 12.19
N ASN A 428 6.62 19.48 11.92
CA ASN A 428 7.29 20.12 10.80
C ASN A 428 7.39 19.22 9.57
N ALA A 429 7.48 19.85 8.40
CA ALA A 429 7.94 19.23 7.18
C ALA A 429 8.79 20.21 6.39
N ALA A 430 9.95 19.79 5.93
CA ALA A 430 10.77 20.53 4.99
C ALA A 430 11.38 19.58 3.96
N VAL A 431 11.47 20.04 2.71
CA VAL A 431 12.22 19.37 1.64
C VAL A 431 13.31 20.32 1.16
N ALA A 432 14.56 19.88 1.23
CA ALA A 432 15.70 20.53 0.59
C ALA A 432 16.21 19.69 -0.58
N TRP A 433 17.11 20.28 -1.36
CA TRP A 433 17.81 19.59 -2.44
C TRP A 433 19.25 20.07 -2.59
N SER A 434 20.11 19.25 -3.20
CA SER A 434 21.40 19.68 -3.71
C SER A 434 21.31 19.98 -5.21
N LEU A 435 21.96 21.06 -5.64
CA LEU A 435 22.04 21.42 -7.06
C LEU A 435 23.20 20.68 -7.75
N PRO A 436 23.06 20.30 -9.04
CA PRO A 436 24.14 19.72 -9.83
C PRO A 436 25.46 20.51 -9.80
N GLU A 437 25.44 21.84 -9.72
CA GLU A 437 26.65 22.69 -9.73
C GLU A 437 27.53 22.51 -8.48
N ASP A 438 26.92 22.18 -7.34
CA ASP A 438 27.61 21.89 -6.09
C ASP A 438 28.13 20.44 -6.04
N GLY A 439 27.71 19.62 -7.00
CA GLY A 439 27.85 18.17 -6.99
C GLY A 439 26.78 17.52 -6.11
N PRO A 440 26.24 16.35 -6.51
CA PRO A 440 25.24 15.65 -5.71
C PRO A 440 25.85 15.31 -4.34
N SER A 441 25.26 15.89 -3.30
CA SER A 441 25.67 15.68 -1.91
C SER A 441 24.44 15.81 -1.02
N ASP A 442 24.40 15.10 0.10
CA ASP A 442 23.29 15.21 1.03
C ASP A 442 23.16 16.66 1.53
N PRO A 443 21.98 17.30 1.44
CA PRO A 443 21.74 18.59 2.05
C PRO A 443 22.08 18.59 3.55
N GLU A 444 22.95 19.52 3.96
CA GLU A 444 23.40 19.64 5.35
C GLU A 444 22.26 20.15 6.29
N PRO A 445 22.29 19.82 7.59
CA PRO A 445 21.36 20.37 8.57
C PRO A 445 21.30 21.90 8.52
N GLY A 446 20.09 22.44 8.46
CA GLY A 446 19.83 23.88 8.34
C GLY A 446 19.86 24.42 6.91
N ALA A 447 20.09 23.58 5.88
CA ALA A 447 19.92 23.97 4.48
C ALA A 447 18.52 24.56 4.24
N LEU A 448 18.43 25.49 3.28
CA LEU A 448 17.16 26.09 2.94
C LEU A 448 16.25 25.07 2.23
N PRO A 449 14.94 25.04 2.56
CA PRO A 449 13.97 24.29 1.77
C PRO A 449 13.95 24.76 0.31
N ILE A 450 13.39 23.95 -0.59
CA ILE A 450 13.23 24.33 -2.00
C ILE A 450 12.38 25.61 -2.09
N SER A 451 12.97 26.68 -2.64
CA SER A 451 12.32 27.97 -2.79
C SER A 451 11.11 27.89 -3.72
N GLY A 452 10.10 28.74 -3.47
CA GLY A 452 9.00 28.96 -4.41
C GLY A 452 9.46 29.39 -5.81
N ASP A 453 10.67 29.93 -5.94
CA ASP A 453 11.28 30.26 -7.23
C ASP A 453 11.39 29.06 -8.18
N TYR A 454 11.25 27.84 -7.67
CA TYR A 454 11.28 26.58 -8.44
C TYR A 454 9.99 25.78 -8.33
N LEU A 455 8.91 26.38 -7.79
CA LEU A 455 7.68 25.66 -7.47
C LEU A 455 6.43 26.32 -8.05
N SER A 456 5.50 25.47 -8.50
CA SER A 456 4.12 25.86 -8.79
C SER A 456 3.12 24.97 -8.04
N PRO A 457 1.95 25.51 -7.67
CA PRO A 457 0.92 24.74 -6.98
C PRO A 457 0.26 23.77 -7.97
N TYR A 458 -0.11 22.58 -7.49
CA TYR A 458 -0.97 21.67 -8.21
C TYR A 458 -2.43 22.03 -7.94
N PHE A 459 -3.21 22.28 -9.00
CA PHE A 459 -4.64 22.50 -8.90
C PHE A 459 -5.40 21.27 -9.37
N SER A 460 -6.31 20.81 -8.54
CA SER A 460 -7.18 19.68 -8.79
C SER A 460 -8.61 20.13 -9.10
N VAL A 461 -9.45 19.22 -9.59
CA VAL A 461 -10.89 19.48 -9.77
C VAL A 461 -11.62 19.77 -8.45
N LEU A 462 -11.00 19.50 -7.30
CA LEU A 462 -11.54 19.82 -5.98
C LEU A 462 -11.39 21.29 -5.60
N ASP A 463 -10.44 22.01 -6.22
CA ASP A 463 -10.14 23.42 -5.88
C ASP A 463 -11.13 24.41 -6.52
N GLY A 464 -12.07 23.91 -7.33
CA GLY A 464 -13.08 24.71 -8.01
C GLY A 464 -12.52 25.58 -9.15
N GLU A 465 -13.26 26.63 -9.51
CA GLU A 465 -12.85 27.56 -10.55
C GLU A 465 -11.63 28.38 -10.12
N PRO A 466 -10.71 28.74 -11.06
CA PRO A 466 -9.55 29.54 -10.73
C PRO A 466 -9.95 30.86 -10.05
N SER A 467 -9.41 31.12 -8.86
CA SER A 467 -9.56 32.39 -8.15
C SER A 467 -8.20 33.06 -7.93
N PRO A 468 -8.14 34.41 -7.84
CA PRO A 468 -6.92 35.09 -7.40
C PRO A 468 -6.41 34.57 -6.06
N ILE A 469 -5.09 34.39 -5.94
CA ILE A 469 -4.45 33.99 -4.69
C ILE A 469 -3.81 35.22 -4.05
N LEU A 470 -4.17 35.56 -2.81
CA LEU A 470 -3.48 36.60 -2.04
C LEU A 470 -2.10 36.07 -1.63
N THR A 471 -1.03 36.65 -2.17
CA THR A 471 0.35 36.22 -1.89
C THR A 471 1.04 37.05 -0.82
N SER A 472 0.62 38.31 -0.65
CA SER A 472 1.08 39.15 0.46
C SER A 472 0.07 40.24 0.76
N SER A 473 0.00 40.67 2.01
CA SER A 473 -0.72 41.88 2.40
C SER A 473 0.03 42.60 3.50
N GLY A 474 -0.10 43.93 3.55
CA GLY A 474 0.57 44.76 4.54
C GLY A 474 -0.15 46.09 4.75
N PRO A 475 0.13 46.77 5.87
CA PRO A 475 1.09 46.40 6.93
C PRO A 475 0.55 45.32 7.91
N SER A 476 1.46 44.56 8.56
CA SER A 476 1.17 43.61 9.65
C SER A 476 1.96 43.99 10.93
N GLY A 477 1.35 43.88 12.13
CA GLY A 477 2.01 44.19 13.42
C GLY A 477 1.65 45.55 14.06
N ALA A 478 2.22 45.84 15.25
CA ALA A 478 1.87 47.01 16.08
C ALA A 478 2.67 48.28 15.75
N ALA A 479 1.98 49.43 15.82
CA ALA A 479 2.44 50.80 15.55
C ALA A 479 3.03 51.01 14.15
N VAL A 480 2.14 51.15 13.18
CA VAL A 480 2.45 51.55 11.81
C VAL A 480 2.68 53.07 11.76
N ALA A 481 3.76 53.52 11.12
CA ALA A 481 4.05 54.96 10.96
C ALA A 481 2.98 55.69 10.13
N ASP A 482 2.79 56.99 10.38
CA ASP A 482 1.80 57.86 9.72
C ASP A 482 1.91 57.93 8.18
N THR A 483 2.95 57.33 7.58
CA THR A 483 3.23 57.31 6.15
C THR A 483 3.14 55.93 5.51
N ALA A 484 2.60 54.92 6.19
CA ALA A 484 2.53 53.57 5.62
C ALA A 484 1.47 53.45 4.52
N SER A 485 1.82 52.75 3.45
CA SER A 485 0.90 52.31 2.41
C SER A 485 0.31 50.95 2.78
N ILE A 486 -0.99 50.78 2.56
CA ILE A 486 -1.63 49.46 2.54
C ILE A 486 -1.39 48.86 1.16
N SER A 487 -0.93 47.60 1.12
CA SER A 487 -0.76 46.85 -0.11
C SER A 487 -1.29 45.44 0.06
N ALA A 488 -1.82 44.90 -1.03
CA ALA A 488 -2.15 43.50 -1.16
C ALA A 488 -1.70 43.06 -2.55
N THR A 489 -0.95 41.96 -2.62
CA THR A 489 -0.46 41.38 -3.86
C THR A 489 -1.25 40.11 -4.12
N PHE A 490 -1.81 40.00 -5.33
CA PHE A 490 -2.53 38.81 -5.75
C PHE A 490 -1.82 38.19 -6.96
N LYS A 491 -1.72 36.87 -6.97
CA LYS A 491 -1.39 36.12 -8.18
C LYS A 491 -2.68 35.92 -8.99
N ASN A 492 -2.81 36.66 -10.09
CA ASN A 492 -3.93 36.51 -11.01
C ASN A 492 -3.83 35.16 -11.74
N ARG A 493 -4.88 34.35 -11.66
CA ARG A 493 -5.00 33.06 -12.34
C ARG A 493 -5.86 33.15 -13.61
N GLY A 494 -5.67 34.22 -14.40
CA GLY A 494 -6.42 34.45 -15.63
C GLY A 494 -7.83 34.99 -15.44
N VAL A 495 -8.18 35.44 -14.23
CA VAL A 495 -9.50 35.99 -13.90
C VAL A 495 -9.49 37.51 -14.09
N ALA A 496 -10.58 38.04 -14.66
CA ALA A 496 -10.77 39.48 -14.72
C ALA A 496 -11.12 40.02 -13.31
N PHE A 497 -10.26 40.85 -12.75
CA PHE A 497 -10.55 41.56 -11.51
C PHE A 497 -11.55 42.67 -11.81
N THR A 498 -12.72 42.62 -11.18
CA THR A 498 -13.73 43.68 -11.25
C THR A 498 -14.12 44.08 -9.82
N GLY A 499 -14.34 45.38 -9.58
CA GLY A 499 -14.77 45.87 -8.25
C GLY A 499 -13.70 45.83 -7.15
N VAL A 500 -12.40 45.85 -7.49
CA VAL A 500 -11.32 45.91 -6.49
C VAL A 500 -11.41 47.22 -5.72
N SER A 501 -11.48 47.14 -4.39
CA SER A 501 -11.48 48.28 -3.47
C SER A 501 -10.64 47.95 -2.23
N VAL A 502 -10.10 48.97 -1.58
CA VAL A 502 -9.39 48.87 -0.30
C VAL A 502 -10.10 49.82 0.65
N GLU A 503 -10.60 49.33 1.78
CA GLU A 503 -11.32 50.16 2.76
C GLU A 503 -10.59 50.16 4.10
N VAL A 504 -10.43 51.35 4.68
CA VAL A 504 -9.89 51.55 6.03
C VAL A 504 -10.95 52.22 6.88
N ASN A 505 -11.51 51.50 7.85
CA ASN A 505 -12.52 52.02 8.79
C ASN A 505 -13.73 52.71 8.11
N GLY A 506 -14.30 52.17 7.04
CA GLY A 506 -15.42 52.83 6.34
C GLY A 506 -15.01 53.74 5.18
N VAL A 507 -13.71 53.95 4.96
CA VAL A 507 -13.19 54.89 3.95
C VAL A 507 -12.50 54.10 2.84
N ALA A 508 -13.10 54.12 1.65
CA ALA A 508 -12.62 53.48 0.44
C ALA A 508 -11.54 54.29 -0.30
#